data_AF-A0A7K7LJE8-F1
#
_entry.id   AF-A0A7K7LJE8-F1
#
_cell.length_a   1.000
_cell.length_b   1.000
_cell.length_c   1.000
_cell.angle_alpha   90.00
_cell.angle_beta   90.00
_cell.angle_gamma   90.00
#
_symmetry.space_group_name_H-M   'P 1'
#
loop_
_entity.id
_entity.type
_entity.pdbx_description
1 polymer ?
#
loop_
_entity_poly.entity_id
_entity_poly.type
_entity_poly.pdbx_seq_one_letter_code
_entity_poly.pdbx_strand_id
1 'polypeptide(L)' 'SLRYFYTAVSDPSPGVPQFVAVGSVHGEVFVYYDSETRRKEPRVDWIAANMDQQYWDRETEISRGNEKFFRVNLDTL' A
#
# COMPACT_ATOMS: atom_id res chain seq x y z
N SER A 1 6.74 -17.39 2.17
CA SER A 1 6.86 -16.63 0.90
C SER A 1 6.43 -15.20 1.14
N LEU A 2 7.05 -14.23 0.47
CA LEU A 2 6.66 -12.82 0.49
C LEU A 2 5.86 -12.49 -0.78
N ARG A 3 4.74 -11.77 -0.65
CA ARG A 3 3.93 -11.30 -1.80
C ARG A 3 3.42 -9.89 -1.57
N TYR A 4 3.40 -9.10 -2.64
CA TYR A 4 2.76 -7.78 -2.68
C TYR A 4 1.61 -7.78 -3.67
N PHE A 5 0.49 -7.21 -3.26
CA PHE A 5 -0.72 -7.06 -4.06
C PHE A 5 -1.01 -5.57 -4.24
N TYR A 6 -1.34 -5.18 -5.46
CA TYR A 6 -1.71 -3.81 -5.80
C TYR A 6 -3.08 -3.86 -6.45
N THR A 7 -4.00 -3.03 -5.97
CA THR A 7 -5.34 -2.89 -6.53
C THR A 7 -5.57 -1.42 -6.81
N ALA A 8 -6.00 -1.12 -8.02
CA ALA A 8 -6.37 0.21 -8.46
C ALA A 8 -7.75 0.14 -9.12
N VAL A 9 -8.63 1.07 -8.77
CA VAL A 9 -10.01 1.12 -9.27
C VAL A 9 -10.24 2.50 -9.89
N SER A 10 -10.77 2.56 -11.11
CA SER A 10 -11.01 3.84 -11.79
C SER A 10 -12.14 4.63 -11.14
N ASP A 11 -13.26 3.97 -10.85
CA ASP A 11 -14.45 4.55 -10.22
C ASP A 11 -14.84 3.76 -8.95
N PRO A 12 -14.24 4.08 -7.78
CA PRO A 12 -14.50 3.38 -6.54
C PRO A 12 -15.86 3.74 -5.94
N SER A 13 -16.53 2.75 -5.35
CA SER A 13 -17.72 3.01 -4.52
C SER A 13 -17.37 3.84 -3.27
N PRO A 14 -18.33 4.59 -2.68
CA PRO A 14 -18.07 5.36 -1.46
C PRO A 14 -17.43 4.51 -0.35
N GLY A 15 -16.34 5.00 0.22
CA GLY A 15 -15.58 4.31 1.28
C GLY A 15 -14.63 3.21 0.80
N VAL A 16 -14.47 3.04 -0.52
CA VAL A 16 -13.43 2.17 -1.09
C VAL A 16 -12.28 3.04 -1.58
N PRO A 17 -11.03 2.82 -1.12
CA PRO A 17 -9.89 3.56 -1.64
C PRO A 17 -9.67 3.27 -3.12
N GLN A 18 -9.34 4.31 -3.89
CA GLN A 18 -9.01 4.19 -5.31
C GLN A 18 -7.78 3.28 -5.54
N PHE A 19 -6.85 3.26 -4.59
CA PHE A 19 -5.65 2.41 -4.66
C PHE A 19 -5.32 1.81 -3.30
N VAL A 20 -4.93 0.53 -3.32
CA VAL A 20 -4.50 -0.23 -2.15
C VAL A 20 -3.23 -1.03 -2.48
N ALA A 21 -2.28 -1.07 -1.55
CA ALA A 21 -1.09 -1.91 -1.65
C ALA A 21 -0.90 -2.74 -0.36
N VAL A 22 -0.94 -4.07 -0.49
CA VAL A 22 -0.86 -5.02 0.62
C VAL A 22 0.40 -5.87 0.52
N GLY A 23 1.15 -5.99 1.62
CA GLY A 23 2.25 -6.95 1.74
C GLY A 23 1.86 -8.12 2.64
N SER A 24 2.18 -9.34 2.21
CA SER A 24 1.96 -10.56 3.00
C SER A 24 3.21 -11.43 3.10
N VAL A 25 3.42 -12.01 4.28
CA VAL A 25 4.50 -12.96 4.58
C VAL A 25 3.82 -14.26 5.04
N HIS A 26 4.06 -15.34 4.30
CA HIS A 26 3.42 -16.65 4.54
C HIS A 26 1.88 -16.62 4.58
N GLY A 27 1.26 -15.67 3.86
CA GLY A 27 -0.19 -15.51 3.80
C GLY A 27 -0.76 -14.56 4.86
N GLU A 28 0.04 -14.12 5.83
CA GLU A 28 -0.34 -13.12 6.81
C GLU A 28 -0.01 -11.72 6.29
N VAL A 29 -0.97 -10.78 6.35
CA VAL A 29 -0.74 -9.40 5.96
C VAL A 29 0.09 -8.69 7.03
N PHE A 30 1.27 -8.20 6.65
CA PHE A 30 2.17 -7.50 7.57
C PHE A 30 2.21 -5.99 7.35
N VAL A 31 1.86 -5.51 6.15
CA VAL A 31 1.82 -4.07 5.82
C VAL A 31 0.67 -3.73 4.89
N TYR A 32 0.18 -2.51 5.01
CA TYR A 32 -0.92 -1.97 4.22
C TYR A 32 -0.67 -0.51 3.83
N TYR A 33 -1.19 -0.10 2.68
CA TYR A 33 -1.29 1.29 2.23
C TYR A 33 -2.60 1.46 1.48
N ASP A 34 -3.23 2.61 1.63
CA ASP A 34 -4.36 3.04 0.81
C ASP A 34 -4.25 4.51 0.38
N SER A 35 -4.99 4.88 -0.65
CA SER A 35 -5.01 6.23 -1.21
C SER A 35 -5.72 7.29 -0.36
N GLU A 36 -6.45 6.91 0.70
CA GLU A 36 -7.13 7.84 1.60
C GLU A 36 -6.17 8.31 2.70
N THR A 37 -5.52 7.36 3.38
CA THR A 37 -4.55 7.62 4.47
C THR A 37 -3.18 8.04 3.93
N ARG A 38 -2.82 7.53 2.73
CA ARG A 38 -1.56 7.78 2.01
C ARG A 38 -0.33 7.57 2.88
N ARG A 39 -0.36 6.51 3.70
CA ARG A 39 0.71 6.06 4.60
C ARG A 39 0.87 4.55 4.52
N LYS A 40 2.11 4.08 4.58
CA LYS A 40 2.41 2.66 4.76
C LYS A 40 2.36 2.34 6.24
N GLU A 41 1.47 1.44 6.63
CA GLU A 41 1.25 1.08 8.03
C GLU A 41 1.55 -0.40 8.29
N PRO A 42 2.10 -0.72 9.48
CA PRO A 42 2.19 -2.09 9.95
C PRO A 42 0.80 -2.67 10.22
N ARG A 43 0.64 -3.96 9.98
CA ARG A 43 -0.58 -4.73 10.32
C ARG A 43 -0.34 -5.82 11.38
N VAL A 44 0.92 -5.98 11.80
CA VAL A 44 1.36 -6.93 12.83
C VAL A 44 2.47 -6.30 13.67
N ASP A 45 2.56 -6.68 14.93
CA ASP A 45 3.43 -6.00 15.91
C ASP A 45 4.92 -6.12 15.59
N TRP A 46 5.35 -7.27 15.06
CA TRP A 46 6.77 -7.53 14.85
C TRP A 46 7.38 -6.56 13.84
N ILE A 47 6.69 -6.18 12.77
CA ILE A 47 7.27 -5.24 11.79
C ILE A 47 7.30 -3.82 12.36
N ALA A 48 6.30 -3.44 13.16
CA ALA A 48 6.27 -2.14 13.82
C ALA A 48 7.43 -1.98 14.82
N ALA A 49 7.75 -3.05 15.55
CA ALA A 49 8.80 -3.03 16.57
C ALA A 49 10.24 -3.11 16.00
N ASN A 50 10.42 -3.61 14.78
CA ASN A 50 11.74 -3.87 14.20
C ASN A 50 12.19 -2.84 13.15
N MET A 51 11.31 -1.92 12.74
CA MET A 51 11.60 -0.92 11.70
C MET A 51 11.56 0.50 12.27
N ASP A 52 12.46 1.34 11.76
CA ASP A 52 12.53 2.74 12.17
C ASP A 52 11.61 3.64 11.34
N GLN A 53 11.53 4.92 11.71
CA GLN A 53 10.71 5.89 11.00
C GLN A 53 11.19 6.09 9.55
N GLN A 54 12.50 6.02 9.30
CA GLN A 54 13.06 6.19 7.96
C GLN A 54 12.58 5.09 7.01
N TYR A 55 12.46 3.84 7.48
CA TYR A 55 11.86 2.76 6.72
C TYR A 55 10.41 3.07 6.34
N TRP A 56 9.58 3.47 7.31
CA TRP A 56 8.17 3.77 7.06
C TRP A 56 7.96 4.96 6.13
N ASP A 57 8.77 6.00 6.27
CA ASP A 57 8.74 7.17 5.38
C ASP A 57 9.12 6.77 3.95
N ARG A 58 10.18 5.97 3.78
CA ARG A 58 10.61 5.46 2.47
C ARG A 58 9.54 4.59 1.82
N GLU A 59 8.98 3.63 2.55
CA GLU A 59 7.94 2.73 2.01
C GLU A 59 6.64 3.46 1.68
N THR A 60 6.34 4.53 2.43
CA THR A 60 5.23 5.44 2.13
C THR A 60 5.46 6.17 0.80
N GLU A 61 6.65 6.74 0.59
CA GLU A 61 6.97 7.42 -0.67
C GLU A 61 6.97 6.47 -1.88
N ILE A 62 7.47 5.24 -1.72
CA ILE A 62 7.37 4.20 -2.75
C ILE A 62 5.90 3.90 -3.08
N SER A 63 5.06 3.75 -2.05
CA SER A 63 3.64 3.44 -2.24
C SER A 63 2.87 4.60 -2.91
N ARG A 64 3.21 5.86 -2.59
CA ARG A 64 2.68 7.05 -3.29
C ARG A 64 3.12 7.11 -4.76
N GLY A 65 4.36 6.71 -5.05
CA GLY A 65 4.85 6.55 -6.41
C GLY A 65 4.05 5.51 -7.19
N ASN A 66 3.79 4.36 -6.59
CA ASN A 66 2.96 3.30 -7.18
C ASN A 66 1.51 3.76 -7.39
N GLU A 67 0.90 4.42 -6.40
CA GLU A 67 -0.45 5.00 -6.53
C GLU A 67 -0.53 5.91 -7.77
N LYS A 68 0.43 6.82 -7.94
CA LYS A 68 0.49 7.71 -9.11
C LYS A 68 0.64 6.92 -10.41
N PHE A 69 1.53 5.92 -10.43
CA PHE A 69 1.75 5.08 -11.61
C PHE A 69 0.48 4.34 -12.02
N PHE A 70 -0.22 3.69 -11.08
CA PHE A 70 -1.44 2.96 -11.37
C PHE A 70 -2.59 3.88 -11.79
N ARG A 71 -2.73 5.06 -11.17
CA ARG A 71 -3.74 6.04 -11.59
C ARG A 71 -3.53 6.46 -13.05
N VAL A 72 -2.31 6.83 -13.43
CA VAL A 72 -2.00 7.21 -14.82
C VAL A 72 -2.26 6.04 -15.78
N ASN A 73 -1.91 4.81 -15.40
CA ASN A 73 -2.19 3.66 -16.25
C ASN A 73 -3.69 3.44 -16.46
N LEU A 74 -4.51 3.54 -15.40
CA LEU A 74 -5.97 3.43 -15.51
C LEU A 74 -6.58 4.46 -16.46
N ASP A 75 -6.03 5.67 -16.50
CA ASP A 75 -6.48 6.73 -17.42
C ASP A 75 -6.10 6.46 -18.89
N THR A 76 -5.16 5.53 -19.13
CA THR A 76 -4.60 5.22 -20.47
C THR A 76 -4.97 3.83 -21.00
N LEU A 77 -5.74 3.05 -20.24
CA LEU A 77 -6.27 1.74 -20.62
C LEU A 77 -7.62 1.89 -21.33
#